data_AF-A0A940CKD3-F1
#
_entry.id   AF-A0A940CKD3-F1
#
_cell.length_a   1.000
_cell.length_b   1.000
_cell.length_c   1.000
_cell.angle_alpha   90.00
_cell.angle_beta   90.00
_cell.angle_gamma   90.00
#
_symmetry.space_group_name_H-M   'P 1'
#
loop_
_entity.id
_entity.type
_entity.pdbx_description
1 polymer ?
#
loop_
_entity_poly.entity_id
_entity_poly.type
_entity_poly.pdbx_seq_one_letter_code
_entity_poly.pdbx_strand_id
1 'polypeptide(L)' 'MQYDLEPGNFVSHPKERGWGIGQVQSIIRNKVTVNFQHSGKKVINSDNIRLEKVNDEQ' A
#
# COMPACT_ATOMS: atom_id res chain seq x y z
N MET A 1 -1.76 -18.13 -2.29
CA MET A 1 -1.64 -16.85 -3.02
C MET A 1 -1.42 -15.77 -1.99
N GLN A 2 -0.14 -15.49 -1.73
CA GLN A 2 0.34 -14.73 -0.60
C GLN A 2 0.67 -13.32 -1.12
N TYR A 3 -0.27 -12.39 -0.89
CA TYR A 3 -0.14 -10.95 -1.12
C TYR A 3 0.58 -10.57 -2.43
N ASP A 4 -0.16 -10.38 -3.53
CA ASP A 4 0.30 -9.83 -4.82
C ASP A 4 0.74 -8.34 -4.74
N LEU A 5 1.33 -7.94 -3.62
CA LEU A 5 1.97 -6.66 -3.43
C LEU A 5 3.47 -6.89 -3.47
N GLU A 6 4.13 -6.11 -4.31
CA GLU A 6 5.58 -6.02 -4.39
C GLU A 6 6.00 -4.54 -4.35
N PRO A 7 7.26 -4.26 -3.96
CA PRO A 7 7.81 -2.92 -4.11
C PRO A 7 7.59 -2.39 -5.52
N GLY A 8 7.07 -1.17 -5.62
CA GLY A 8 6.70 -0.54 -6.89
C GLY A 8 5.19 -0.56 -7.18
N ASN A 9 4.41 -1.47 -6.59
CA ASN A 9 2.96 -1.47 -6.76
C ASN A 9 2.31 -0.22 -6.17
N PHE A 10 1.29 0.28 -6.87
CA PHE A 10 0.42 1.33 -6.36
C PHE A 10 -0.74 0.73 -5.59
N VAL A 11 -1.07 1.36 -4.48
CA VAL A 11 -2.07 0.89 -3.53
C VAL A 11 -2.85 2.07 -2.96
N SER A 12 -4.07 1.80 -2.51
CA SER A 12 -4.86 2.75 -1.73
C SER A 12 -5.23 2.14 -0.37
N HIS A 13 -5.37 3.00 0.64
CA HIS A 13 -5.77 2.58 1.97
C HIS A 13 -7.30 2.63 2.12
N PRO A 14 -7.99 1.49 2.31
CA PRO A 14 -9.46 1.44 2.25
C PRO A 14 -10.13 2.29 3.34
N LYS A 15 -9.50 2.40 4.51
CA LYS A 15 -10.02 3.19 5.65
C LYS A 15 -9.60 4.67 5.60
N GLU A 16 -8.57 4.99 4.83
CA GLU A 16 -7.92 6.32 4.83
C GLU A 16 -7.80 6.84 3.40
N ARG A 17 -8.93 6.94 2.69
CA ARG A 17 -8.94 7.35 1.27
C ARG A 17 -8.33 8.74 1.05
N GLY A 18 -8.32 9.60 2.09
CA GLY A 18 -7.71 10.93 2.05
C GLY A 18 -6.18 10.93 1.90
N TRP A 19 -5.50 9.82 2.20
CA TRP A 19 -4.05 9.72 2.01
C TRP A 19 -3.64 9.69 0.52
N GLY A 20 -4.60 9.45 -0.37
CA GLY A 20 -4.38 9.32 -1.80
C GLY A 20 -3.80 7.95 -2.18
N ILE A 21 -3.30 7.85 -3.41
CA ILE A 21 -2.58 6.67 -3.87
C ILE A 21 -1.19 6.66 -3.25
N GLY A 22 -0.71 5.48 -2.88
CA GLY A 22 0.63 5.29 -2.38
C GLY A 22 1.38 4.22 -3.14
N GLN A 23 2.70 4.35 -3.18
CA GLN A 23 3.58 3.35 -3.77
C GLN A 23 4.21 2.51 -2.67
N VAL A 24 4.15 1.19 -2.81
CA VAL A 24 4.86 0.27 -1.91
C VAL A 24 6.36 0.45 -2.11
N GLN A 25 7.08 0.78 -1.03
CA GLN A 25 8.54 0.89 -1.05
C GLN A 25 9.23 -0.40 -0.59
N SER A 26 8.64 -1.10 0.38
CA SER A 26 9.20 -2.34 0.91
C SER A 26 8.14 -3.17 1.62
N ILE A 27 8.39 -4.48 1.70
CA ILE A 27 7.55 -5.43 2.42
C ILE A 27 8.46 -6.27 3.29
N ILE A 28 8.24 -6.21 4.60
CA ILE A 28 9.00 -6.98 5.58
C ILE A 28 8.00 -7.77 6.42
N ARG A 29 7.93 -9.08 6.16
CA ARG A 29 6.94 -9.99 6.77
C ARG A 29 5.51 -9.49 6.50
N ASN A 30 4.82 -9.02 7.53
CA ASN A 30 3.46 -8.48 7.49
C ASN A 30 3.41 -6.94 7.50
N LYS A 31 4.56 -6.27 7.43
CA LYS A 31 4.62 -4.80 7.39
C LYS A 31 4.93 -4.33 5.98
N VAL A 32 4.00 -3.60 5.40
CA VAL A 32 4.12 -2.96 4.08
C VAL A 32 4.42 -1.49 4.29
N THR A 33 5.57 -1.03 3.83
CA THR A 33 5.91 0.39 3.84
C THR A 33 5.42 1.01 2.54
N VAL A 34 4.56 2.01 2.63
CA VAL A 34 3.95 2.71 1.49
C VAL A 34 4.25 4.20 1.62
N ASN A 35 4.62 4.85 0.52
CA ASN A 35 4.67 6.31 0.46
C ASN A 35 3.39 6.83 -0.21
N PHE A 36 2.49 7.41 0.58
CA PHE A 36 1.21 7.97 0.12
C PHE A 36 1.36 9.43 -0.30
N GLN A 37 0.63 9.84 -1.34
CA GLN A 37 0.66 11.20 -1.91
C GLN A 37 0.42 12.32 -0.88
N HIS A 38 -0.56 12.15 0.02
CA HIS A 38 -0.97 13.22 0.95
C HIS A 38 -0.61 12.97 2.41
N SER A 39 -0.11 11.78 2.73
CA SER A 39 0.21 11.36 4.10
C SER A 39 1.69 10.96 4.29
N GLY A 40 2.45 10.96 3.20
CA GLY A 40 3.86 10.57 3.17
C GLY A 40 4.06 9.08 3.48
N LYS A 41 5.22 8.75 4.05
CA LYS A 41 5.59 7.36 4.38
C LYS A 41 4.78 6.83 5.55
N LYS A 42 4.10 5.70 5.36
CA LYS A 42 3.36 4.95 6.37
C LYS A 42 3.75 3.47 6.34
N VAL A 43 3.72 2.84 7.51
CA VAL A 43 3.91 1.40 7.65
C VAL A 43 2.57 0.78 7.99
N ILE A 44 2.09 -0.11 7.13
CA ILE A 44 0.79 -0.75 7.22
C ILE A 44 0.99 -2.20 7.61
N ASN A 45 0.24 -2.66 8.62
CA ASN A 45 0.24 -4.06 9.01
C ASN A 45 -0.80 -4.82 8.17
N SER A 46 -0.35 -5.69 7.27
CA SER A 46 -1.18 -6.44 6.33
C SER A 46 -2.09 -7.49 6.98
N ASP A 47 -1.81 -7.90 8.22
CA ASP A 47 -2.72 -8.78 9.00
C ASP A 47 -3.98 -8.02 9.44
N ASN A 48 -3.87 -6.72 9.68
CA ASN A 48 -4.98 -5.89 10.15
C ASN A 48 -5.69 -5.13 9.02
N ILE A 49 -4.93 -4.74 8.00
CA ILE A 49 -5.39 -3.89 6.91
C ILE A 49 -4.86 -4.43 5.59
N ARG A 50 -5.77 -4.87 4.72
CA ARG A 50 -5.45 -5.21 3.35
C ARG A 50 -5.51 -3.96 2.48
N LEU A 51 -4.38 -3.60 1.89
CA LEU A 51 -4.29 -2.50 0.94
C LEU A 51 -4.90 -2.92 -0.40
N GLU A 52 -5.59 -1.99 -1.05
CA GLU A 52 -6.23 -2.24 -2.35
C GLU A 52 -5.23 -1.87 -3.45
N LYS A 53 -4.79 -2.87 -4.23
CA LYS A 53 -3.91 -2.64 -5.39
C LYS A 53 -4.64 -1.81 -6.42
N VAL A 54 -3.97 -0.77 -6.91
CA VAL A 54 -4.46 0.07 -7.99
C VAL A 54 -3.70 -0.35 -9.24
N ASN A 55 -4.40 -0.95 -10.18
CA ASN A 55 -3.86 -1.19 -11.50
C ASN A 55 -3.84 0.15 -12.24
N ASP A 56 -2.65 0.61 -12.62
CA ASP A 56 -2.50 1.63 -13.65
C ASP A 56 -2.70 0.91 -15.00
N GLU A 57 -3.96 0.67 -15.38
CA GLU A 57 -4.32 0.15 -16.72
C GLU A 57 -4.40 1.32 -17.71
N GLN A 58 -3.27 1.98 -17.97
CA GLN A 58 -3.12 2.96 -19.04
C GLN A 58 -2.14 2.45 -20.10
#